data_AF-A0AAV1SCW6-F1
#
_entry.id   AF-A0AAV1SCW6-F1
#
_cell.length_a   1.000
_cell.length_b   1.000
_cell.length_c   1.000
_cell.angle_alpha   90.00
_cell.angle_beta   90.00
_cell.angle_gamma   90.00
#
_symmetry.space_group_name_H-M   'P 1'
#
loop_
_entity.id
_entity.type
_entity.pdbx_description
1 polymer ?
#
loop_
_entity_poly.entity_id
_entity_poly.type
_entity_poly.pdbx_seq_one_letter_code
_entity_poly.pdbx_strand_id
1 'polypeptide(L)'
;MDGKKLEYKGGVALKEIEKLTEKADEVQEAILKEIIMQNGETEYLSKYMKGSKDVEEFKFHVPVINYKDVCPYIQRIADGEDSSLITGHLVTEMLCSSGTSAGEPKLMPSIAEDLDRRTFVYNLIMPIMNQYIPGLDEGKAMFLYFIKAEMSTPCGLPARTVLTSYYKSKHFKCRTRDAFNDFTSPDQAILCKDSNQSMYCQLLSGLVHRHQVLRLGAVFASAFLRAISFLERNWGRLCNDIRRGDLDPTITDPECRSCMSMVLTSPNPCLADEIEEICANPSWKGILCHLWPRATYIEAVVTGSMAQYIPALEYYSEGKLPLVCTMYASSECYFGVNLKPLCDPAEVAFTLLPNMCYFEFIHLGDNGTWLVDIDEEERVPNDKLVKLVNVRLGSYYELVVTTFA
;
A
#
# COMPACT_ATOMS: atom_id res chain seq x y z
N MET A 1 -8.59 18.26 -2.62
CA MET A 1 -7.18 18.66 -2.31
C MET A 1 -6.83 19.90 -3.12
N ASP A 2 -6.29 20.94 -2.49
CA ASP A 2 -6.12 22.32 -3.03
C ASP A 2 -5.18 22.50 -4.24
N GLY A 3 -4.94 21.48 -5.07
CA GLY A 3 -4.02 21.59 -6.22
C GLY A 3 -2.58 21.96 -5.85
N LYS A 4 -2.23 21.91 -4.56
CA LYS A 4 -0.87 22.16 -4.06
C LYS A 4 0.03 20.98 -4.43
N LYS A 5 1.31 21.27 -4.71
CA LYS A 5 2.35 20.26 -4.93
C LYS A 5 2.24 19.19 -3.86
N LEU A 6 2.08 17.93 -4.27
CA LEU A 6 2.04 16.75 -3.40
C LEU A 6 3.35 16.51 -2.62
N GLU A 7 4.34 17.40 -2.74
CA GLU A 7 5.65 17.31 -2.09
C GLU A 7 5.56 17.78 -0.62
N TYR A 8 4.83 17.04 0.21
CA TYR A 8 4.90 17.17 1.67
C TYR A 8 6.19 16.52 2.15
N LYS A 9 7.18 17.32 2.54
CA LYS A 9 8.48 16.83 3.02
C LYS A 9 8.82 17.39 4.41
N GLY A 10 9.54 16.60 5.20
CA GLY A 10 10.06 16.99 6.52
C GLY A 10 8.98 17.58 7.43
N GLY A 11 9.30 18.69 8.11
CA GLY A 11 8.41 19.32 9.09
C GLY A 11 7.08 19.84 8.52
N VAL A 12 6.96 20.07 7.21
CA VAL A 12 5.69 20.49 6.59
C VAL A 12 4.68 19.34 6.60
N ALA A 13 5.13 18.12 6.30
CA ALA A 13 4.29 16.93 6.35
C ALA A 13 3.77 16.67 7.77
N LEU A 14 4.63 16.83 8.78
CA LEU A 14 4.27 16.62 10.19
C LEU A 14 3.24 17.64 10.67
N LYS A 15 3.41 18.92 10.32
CA LYS A 15 2.43 19.97 10.62
C LYS A 15 1.08 19.73 9.95
N GLU A 16 1.08 19.18 8.73
CA GLU A 16 -0.18 18.84 8.05
C GLU A 16 -0.90 17.69 8.77
N ILE A 17 -0.17 16.67 9.27
CA ILE A 17 -0.77 15.63 10.12
C ILE A 17 -1.38 16.23 11.39
N GLU A 18 -0.64 17.09 12.10
CA GLU A 18 -1.15 17.77 13.31
C GLU A 18 -2.42 18.56 13.00
N LYS A 19 -2.41 19.38 11.94
CA LYS A 19 -3.58 20.16 11.51
C LYS A 19 -4.78 19.27 11.17
N LEU A 20 -4.56 18.18 10.45
CA LEU A 20 -5.62 17.24 10.06
C LEU A 20 -6.22 16.52 11.27
N THR A 21 -5.38 16.13 12.23
CA THR A 21 -5.80 15.38 13.42
C THR A 21 -6.42 16.26 14.51
N GLU A 22 -5.95 17.50 14.68
CA GLU A 22 -6.52 18.47 15.63
C GLU A 22 -7.95 18.88 15.25
N LYS A 23 -8.25 18.92 13.95
CA LYS A 23 -9.54 19.35 13.39
C LYS A 23 -10.29 18.23 12.67
N ALA A 24 -10.11 16.99 13.13
CA ALA A 24 -10.61 15.82 12.43
C ALA A 24 -12.13 15.87 12.10
N ASP A 25 -12.95 16.37 13.02
CA ASP A 25 -14.41 16.52 12.80
C ASP A 25 -14.74 17.54 11.70
N GLU A 26 -14.11 18.73 11.76
CA GLU A 26 -14.28 19.77 10.74
C GLU A 26 -13.83 19.28 9.36
N VAL A 27 -12.71 18.54 9.31
CA VAL A 27 -12.19 17.97 8.05
C VAL A 27 -13.14 16.90 7.52
N GLN A 28 -13.68 16.01 8.36
CA GLN A 28 -14.62 14.97 7.94
C GLN A 28 -15.93 15.57 7.39
N GLU A 29 -16.51 16.56 8.06
CA GLU A 29 -17.71 17.25 7.58
C GLU A 29 -17.44 17.97 6.24
N ALA A 30 -16.26 18.57 6.07
CA ALA A 30 -15.86 19.20 4.81
C ALA A 30 -15.70 18.18 3.67
N ILE A 31 -15.06 17.03 3.93
CA ILE A 31 -14.88 15.94 2.96
C ILE A 31 -16.23 15.37 2.53
N LEU A 32 -17.12 15.07 3.48
CA LEU A 32 -18.45 14.55 3.15
C LEU A 32 -19.25 15.54 2.30
N LYS A 33 -19.21 16.83 2.66
CA LYS A 33 -19.83 17.88 1.87
C LYS A 33 -19.26 17.95 0.45
N GLU A 34 -17.94 17.82 0.29
CA GLU A 34 -17.29 17.80 -1.03
C GLU A 34 -17.76 16.60 -1.87
N ILE A 35 -17.82 15.40 -1.28
CA ILE A 35 -18.31 14.18 -1.95
C ILE A 35 -19.76 14.36 -2.40
N ILE A 36 -20.65 14.84 -1.52
CA ILE A 36 -22.06 15.06 -1.85
C ILE A 36 -22.21 16.12 -2.95
N MET A 37 -21.43 17.21 -2.90
CA MET A 37 -21.48 18.25 -3.92
C MET A 37 -21.10 17.74 -5.31
N GLN A 38 -20.13 16.85 -5.39
CA GLN A 38 -19.62 16.27 -6.64
C GLN A 38 -20.53 15.15 -7.17
N ASN A 39 -21.07 14.33 -6.26
CA ASN A 39 -21.75 13.08 -6.62
C ASN A 39 -23.28 13.14 -6.44
N GLY A 40 -23.85 14.23 -5.92
CA GLY A 40 -25.27 14.30 -5.56
C GLY A 40 -26.26 14.09 -6.71
N GLU A 41 -25.84 14.33 -7.95
CA GLU A 41 -26.66 14.12 -9.16
C GLU A 41 -26.49 12.72 -9.78
N THR A 42 -25.68 11.85 -9.18
CA THR A 42 -25.45 10.48 -9.68
C THR A 42 -26.70 9.62 -9.57
N GLU A 43 -26.80 8.58 -10.39
CA GLU A 43 -27.94 7.63 -10.34
C GLU A 43 -28.06 7.00 -8.93
N TYR A 44 -26.94 6.70 -8.28
CA TYR A 44 -26.95 6.12 -6.93
C TYR A 44 -27.44 7.12 -5.88
N LEU A 45 -26.81 8.29 -5.74
CA LEU A 45 -27.17 9.23 -4.66
C LEU A 45 -28.55 9.88 -4.88
N SER A 46 -28.96 10.12 -6.13
CA SER A 46 -30.26 10.72 -6.43
C SER A 46 -31.46 9.88 -5.93
N LYS A 47 -31.30 8.55 -5.82
CA LYS A 47 -32.31 7.62 -5.26
C LYS A 47 -32.66 7.93 -3.81
N TYR A 48 -31.68 8.42 -3.04
CA TYR A 48 -31.80 8.65 -1.61
C TYR A 48 -31.92 10.13 -1.28
N MET A 49 -31.14 10.97 -1.96
CA MET A 49 -30.98 12.39 -1.64
C MET A 49 -32.01 13.29 -2.35
N LYS A 50 -32.66 12.83 -3.43
CA LYS A 50 -33.62 13.62 -4.22
C LYS A 50 -33.09 15.02 -4.62
N GLY A 51 -31.79 15.12 -4.92
CA GLY A 51 -31.11 16.37 -5.27
C GLY A 51 -30.69 17.24 -4.08
N SER A 52 -30.92 16.80 -2.84
CA SER A 52 -30.37 17.45 -1.65
C SER A 52 -28.85 17.38 -1.64
N LYS A 53 -28.21 18.46 -1.21
CA LYS A 53 -26.76 18.55 -0.97
C LYS A 53 -26.43 18.72 0.50
N ASP A 54 -27.41 18.44 1.35
CA ASP A 54 -27.28 18.55 2.79
C ASP A 54 -26.64 17.30 3.40
N VAL A 55 -25.76 17.49 4.38
CA VAL A 55 -25.01 16.41 5.01
C VAL A 55 -25.88 15.58 5.95
N GLU A 56 -26.86 16.19 6.63
CA GLU A 56 -27.74 15.46 7.54
C GLU A 56 -28.75 14.62 6.75
N GLU A 57 -29.21 15.12 5.60
CA GLU A 57 -30.00 14.32 4.65
C GLU A 57 -29.23 13.09 4.16
N PHE A 58 -27.92 13.19 3.93
CA PHE A 58 -27.08 12.05 3.57
C PHE A 58 -27.04 11.01 4.69
N LYS A 59 -26.72 11.45 5.90
CA LYS A 59 -26.64 10.57 7.08
C LYS A 59 -27.98 9.90 7.37
N PHE A 60 -29.10 10.55 7.07
CA PHE A 60 -30.42 9.98 7.33
C PHE A 60 -30.91 9.02 6.22
N HIS A 61 -30.63 9.31 4.95
CA HIS A 61 -31.26 8.61 3.83
C HIS A 61 -30.36 7.63 3.06
N VAL A 62 -29.04 7.83 3.06
CA VAL A 62 -28.12 6.96 2.30
C VAL A 62 -27.81 5.71 3.12
N PRO A 63 -28.15 4.50 2.66
CA PRO A 63 -28.01 3.30 3.49
C PRO A 63 -26.56 2.85 3.60
N VAL A 64 -26.23 2.23 4.73
CA VAL A 64 -25.04 1.37 4.83
C VAL A 64 -25.19 0.19 3.87
N ILE A 65 -24.21 -0.01 3.01
CA ILE A 65 -24.22 -1.06 1.97
C ILE A 65 -22.98 -1.95 2.04
N ASN A 66 -23.08 -3.13 1.43
CA ASN A 66 -21.94 -3.96 1.13
C ASN A 66 -21.69 -4.01 -0.39
N TYR A 67 -20.66 -4.75 -0.81
CA TYR A 67 -20.28 -4.83 -2.22
C TYR A 67 -21.41 -5.35 -3.12
N LYS A 68 -22.27 -6.28 -2.65
CA LYS A 68 -23.35 -6.85 -3.45
C LYS A 68 -24.37 -5.80 -3.88
N ASP A 69 -24.61 -4.78 -3.04
CA ASP A 69 -25.57 -3.71 -3.31
C ASP A 69 -25.09 -2.74 -4.42
N VAL A 70 -23.77 -2.50 -4.50
CA VAL A 70 -23.17 -1.57 -5.47
C VAL A 70 -22.63 -2.26 -6.73
N CYS A 71 -22.39 -3.58 -6.67
CA CYS A 71 -21.89 -4.38 -7.79
C CYS A 71 -22.68 -4.19 -9.10
N PRO A 72 -24.02 -4.06 -9.12
CA PRO A 72 -24.76 -3.82 -10.36
C PRO A 72 -24.36 -2.53 -11.08
N TYR A 73 -24.05 -1.45 -10.35
CA TYR A 73 -23.60 -0.19 -10.95
C TYR A 73 -22.17 -0.32 -11.48
N ILE A 74 -21.29 -0.97 -10.69
CA ILE A 74 -19.90 -1.21 -11.07
C ILE A 74 -19.82 -2.03 -12.36
N GLN A 75 -20.66 -3.06 -12.50
CA GLN A 75 -20.72 -3.90 -13.69
C GLN A 75 -21.19 -3.09 -14.90
N ARG A 76 -22.23 -2.25 -14.76
CA ARG A 76 -22.70 -1.36 -15.83
C ARG A 76 -21.60 -0.40 -16.32
N ILE A 77 -20.81 0.17 -15.41
CA ILE A 77 -19.64 0.99 -15.77
C ILE A 77 -18.59 0.15 -16.49
N ALA A 78 -18.29 -1.06 -15.99
CA ALA A 78 -17.35 -1.99 -16.63
C ALA A 78 -17.80 -2.41 -18.03
N ASP A 79 -19.12 -2.44 -18.28
CA ASP A 79 -19.75 -2.76 -19.57
C ASP A 79 -19.86 -1.53 -20.51
N GLY A 80 -19.58 -0.32 -20.00
CA GLY A 80 -19.42 0.89 -20.79
C GLY A 80 -20.48 1.97 -20.56
N GLU A 81 -21.33 1.83 -19.55
CA GLU A 81 -22.16 2.94 -19.08
C GLU A 81 -21.32 4.03 -18.39
N ASP A 82 -21.87 5.24 -18.34
CA ASP A 82 -21.19 6.42 -17.83
C ASP A 82 -20.91 6.34 -16.32
N SER A 83 -19.85 7.00 -15.85
CA SER A 83 -19.47 6.99 -14.42
C SER A 83 -20.49 7.66 -13.50
N SER A 84 -21.38 8.50 -14.05
CA SER A 84 -22.50 9.16 -13.36
C SER A 84 -23.48 8.20 -12.68
N LEU A 85 -23.32 6.88 -12.86
CA LEU A 85 -24.01 5.89 -12.03
C LEU A 85 -23.66 6.03 -10.53
N ILE A 86 -22.40 6.33 -10.19
CA ILE A 86 -21.93 6.37 -8.79
C ILE A 86 -21.07 7.59 -8.45
N THR A 87 -20.42 8.22 -9.43
CA THR A 87 -19.53 9.37 -9.22
C THR A 87 -19.69 10.41 -10.31
N GLY A 88 -19.54 11.69 -9.95
CA GLY A 88 -19.52 12.81 -10.90
C GLY A 88 -18.20 12.92 -11.69
N HIS A 89 -17.22 12.07 -11.37
CA HIS A 89 -15.92 12.02 -12.04
C HIS A 89 -15.84 10.88 -13.04
N LEU A 90 -14.89 10.96 -13.97
CA LEU A 90 -14.61 9.84 -14.87
C LEU A 90 -13.89 8.72 -14.11
N VAL A 91 -14.46 7.53 -14.08
CA VAL A 91 -13.78 6.30 -13.63
C VAL A 91 -12.68 5.97 -14.64
N THR A 92 -11.45 5.86 -14.14
CA THR A 92 -10.25 5.67 -14.97
C THR A 92 -9.77 4.23 -14.99
N GLU A 93 -10.11 3.45 -13.97
CA GLU A 93 -9.75 2.04 -13.82
C GLU A 93 -10.61 1.34 -12.75
N MET A 94 -10.55 0.01 -12.74
CA MET A 94 -11.14 -0.85 -11.70
C MET A 94 -10.03 -1.50 -10.87
N LEU A 95 -10.04 -1.26 -9.56
CA LEU A 95 -9.05 -1.80 -8.66
C LEU A 95 -9.52 -3.12 -8.06
N CYS A 96 -8.82 -4.20 -8.40
CA CYS A 96 -9.12 -5.54 -7.89
C CYS A 96 -8.70 -5.65 -6.43
N SER A 97 -9.66 -5.82 -5.53
CA SER A 97 -9.42 -6.16 -4.11
C SER A 97 -8.97 -7.61 -3.97
N SER A 98 -8.18 -7.91 -2.93
CA SER A 98 -7.88 -9.30 -2.57
C SER A 98 -9.08 -10.02 -1.96
N GLY A 99 -10.09 -9.28 -1.47
CA GLY A 99 -11.36 -9.85 -1.06
C GLY A 99 -12.19 -10.27 -2.27
N THR A 100 -12.78 -11.46 -2.23
CA THR A 100 -13.58 -12.02 -3.33
C THR A 100 -15.08 -11.96 -3.05
N SER A 101 -15.88 -11.97 -4.10
CA SER A 101 -17.33 -12.15 -4.08
C SER A 101 -17.67 -13.16 -5.17
N ALA A 102 -18.35 -14.26 -4.81
CA ALA A 102 -18.63 -15.38 -5.72
C ALA A 102 -17.37 -15.97 -6.41
N GLY A 103 -16.21 -15.93 -5.75
CA GLY A 103 -14.95 -16.47 -6.27
C GLY A 103 -14.11 -15.47 -7.07
N GLU A 104 -14.69 -14.34 -7.48
CA GLU A 104 -13.99 -13.30 -8.26
C GLU A 104 -13.55 -12.12 -7.37
N PRO A 105 -12.42 -11.46 -7.69
CA PRO A 105 -12.00 -10.24 -7.00
C PRO A 105 -13.06 -9.14 -7.07
N LYS A 106 -13.33 -8.45 -5.94
CA LYS A 106 -14.19 -7.25 -5.95
C LYS A 106 -13.51 -6.14 -6.76
N LEU A 107 -14.25 -5.50 -7.66
CA LEU A 107 -13.78 -4.39 -8.49
C LEU A 107 -14.14 -3.07 -7.81
N MET A 108 -13.15 -2.25 -7.47
CA MET A 108 -13.36 -0.94 -6.86
C MET A 108 -13.11 0.16 -7.91
N PRO A 109 -14.13 0.92 -8.34
CA PRO A 109 -13.95 2.06 -9.23
C PRO A 109 -12.94 3.05 -8.65
N SER A 110 -12.09 3.63 -9.50
CA SER A 110 -11.14 4.66 -9.07
C SER A 110 -11.06 5.80 -10.06
N ILE A 111 -10.92 7.01 -9.52
CA ILE A 111 -10.82 8.26 -10.25
C ILE A 111 -9.37 8.77 -10.21
N ALA A 112 -9.01 9.68 -11.12
CA ALA A 112 -7.62 10.14 -11.26
C ALA A 112 -7.07 10.74 -9.95
N GLU A 113 -7.90 11.49 -9.23
CA GLU A 113 -7.59 12.17 -7.97
C GLU A 113 -7.28 11.20 -6.82
N ASP A 114 -7.66 9.92 -6.93
CA ASP A 114 -7.28 8.92 -5.93
C ASP A 114 -5.78 8.67 -5.93
N LEU A 115 -5.10 8.77 -7.09
CA LEU A 115 -3.65 8.65 -7.15
C LEU A 115 -2.95 9.77 -6.38
N ASP A 116 -3.51 10.99 -6.40
CA ASP A 116 -3.00 12.10 -5.60
C ASP A 116 -3.16 11.79 -4.10
N ARG A 117 -4.34 11.31 -3.68
CA ARG A 117 -4.63 10.94 -2.28
C ARG A 117 -3.68 9.83 -1.80
N ARG A 118 -3.44 8.82 -2.63
CA ARG A 118 -2.48 7.74 -2.34
C ARG A 118 -1.07 8.28 -2.16
N THR A 119 -0.64 9.14 -3.08
CA THR A 119 0.69 9.76 -3.05
C THR A 119 0.87 10.63 -1.80
N PHE A 120 -0.18 11.33 -1.37
CA PHE A 120 -0.18 12.08 -0.11
C PHE A 120 0.19 11.17 1.06
N VAL A 121 -0.47 10.02 1.22
CA VAL A 121 -0.17 9.06 2.29
C VAL A 121 1.27 8.56 2.24
N TYR A 122 1.77 8.18 1.06
CA TYR A 122 3.17 7.74 0.90
C TYR A 122 4.17 8.83 1.34
N ASN A 123 3.88 10.09 1.02
CA ASN A 123 4.76 11.22 1.36
C ASN A 123 4.79 11.54 2.86
N LEU A 124 3.88 11.00 3.67
CA LEU A 124 3.92 11.12 5.13
C LEU A 124 4.87 10.12 5.80
N ILE A 125 5.14 8.97 5.17
CA ILE A 125 5.87 7.85 5.77
C ILE A 125 7.28 8.27 6.20
N MET A 126 8.07 8.81 5.26
CA MET A 126 9.48 9.14 5.55
C MET A 126 9.64 10.31 6.54
N PRO A 127 8.83 11.39 6.47
CA PRO A 127 8.81 12.41 7.52
C PRO A 127 8.52 11.86 8.92
N ILE A 128 7.61 10.89 9.05
CA ILE A 128 7.35 10.21 10.34
C ILE A 128 8.57 9.38 10.74
N MET A 129 9.07 8.51 9.86
CA MET A 129 10.23 7.64 10.14
C MET A 129 11.46 8.43 10.58
N ASN A 130 11.73 9.57 9.95
CA ASN A 130 12.90 10.40 10.23
C ASN A 130 12.89 11.03 11.63
N GLN A 131 11.76 11.05 12.33
CA GLN A 131 11.72 11.42 13.75
C GLN A 131 12.33 10.34 14.66
N TYR A 132 12.35 9.09 14.21
CA TYR A 132 12.76 7.93 14.99
C TYR A 132 14.14 7.38 14.57
N ILE A 133 14.42 7.36 13.27
CA ILE A 133 15.69 6.88 12.71
C ILE A 133 16.25 8.00 11.80
N PRO A 134 17.19 8.81 12.29
CA PRO A 134 17.83 9.84 11.47
C PRO A 134 18.80 9.22 10.44
N GLY A 135 19.12 9.97 9.37
CA GLY A 135 20.13 9.58 8.39
C GLY A 135 19.68 8.54 7.36
N LEU A 136 18.37 8.26 7.26
CA LEU A 136 17.81 7.37 6.23
C LEU A 136 18.00 7.91 4.79
N ASP A 137 18.31 9.19 4.64
CA ASP A 137 18.66 9.87 3.39
C ASP A 137 20.13 9.68 2.96
N GLU A 138 20.97 9.08 3.80
CA GLU A 138 22.39 8.81 3.53
C GLU A 138 22.66 7.45 2.87
N GLY A 139 21.60 6.76 2.45
CA GLY A 139 21.70 5.42 1.87
C GLY A 139 20.50 5.06 1.01
N LYS A 140 20.29 3.76 0.83
CA LYS A 140 19.31 3.18 -0.07
C LYS A 140 18.29 2.32 0.67
N ALA A 141 17.13 2.15 0.03
CA ALA A 141 16.09 1.25 0.45
C ALA A 141 16.04 0.02 -0.47
N MET A 142 16.23 -1.18 0.08
CA MET A 142 15.92 -2.42 -0.64
C MET A 142 14.48 -2.80 -0.34
N PHE A 143 13.55 -2.15 -1.02
CA PHE A 143 12.13 -2.47 -0.96
C PHE A 143 11.72 -3.19 -2.23
N LEU A 144 11.17 -4.41 -2.08
CA LEU A 144 10.79 -5.28 -3.18
C LEU A 144 9.35 -5.01 -3.61
N TYR A 145 9.20 -4.54 -4.85
CA TYR A 145 7.92 -4.17 -5.44
C TYR A 145 7.55 -5.16 -6.55
N PHE A 146 6.29 -5.58 -6.60
CA PHE A 146 5.84 -6.54 -7.61
C PHE A 146 4.53 -6.08 -8.23
N ILE A 147 4.50 -5.99 -9.56
CA ILE A 147 3.23 -5.90 -10.28
C ILE A 147 2.56 -7.27 -10.36
N LYS A 148 1.23 -7.24 -10.47
CA LYS A 148 0.37 -8.40 -10.75
C LYS A 148 -0.18 -8.31 -12.17
N ALA A 149 -0.72 -9.43 -12.64
CA ALA A 149 -1.47 -9.48 -13.89
C ALA A 149 -2.60 -8.43 -13.89
N GLU A 150 -2.89 -7.91 -15.08
CA GLU A 150 -3.93 -6.94 -15.34
C GLU A 150 -4.90 -7.54 -16.34
N MET A 151 -6.16 -7.15 -16.25
CA MET A 151 -7.21 -7.48 -17.20
C MET A 151 -7.84 -6.18 -17.74
N SER A 152 -8.72 -6.32 -18.71
CA SER A 152 -9.53 -5.23 -19.23
C SER A 152 -10.99 -5.55 -18.98
N THR A 153 -11.78 -4.56 -18.58
CA THR A 153 -13.23 -4.66 -18.59
C THR A 153 -13.75 -4.72 -20.04
N PRO A 154 -15.02 -5.12 -20.27
CA PRO A 154 -15.63 -5.13 -21.61
C PRO A 154 -15.54 -3.78 -22.34
N CYS A 155 -15.65 -2.66 -21.63
CA CYS A 155 -15.52 -1.32 -22.22
C CYS A 155 -14.07 -0.82 -22.39
N GLY A 156 -13.07 -1.61 -22.01
CA GLY A 156 -11.66 -1.26 -22.17
C GLY A 156 -10.99 -0.62 -20.94
N LEU A 157 -11.68 -0.50 -19.80
CA LEU A 157 -11.07 0.03 -18.58
C LEU A 157 -10.03 -0.97 -18.04
N PRO A 158 -8.85 -0.50 -17.61
CA PRO A 158 -7.89 -1.36 -16.92
C PRO A 158 -8.49 -1.89 -15.62
N ALA A 159 -8.34 -3.19 -15.37
CA ALA A 159 -8.70 -3.83 -14.12
C ALA A 159 -7.47 -4.53 -13.51
N ARG A 160 -7.03 -4.07 -12.33
CA ARG A 160 -5.74 -4.47 -11.74
C ARG A 160 -5.65 -4.19 -10.25
N THR A 161 -4.66 -4.75 -9.58
CA THR A 161 -4.44 -4.44 -8.15
C THR A 161 -4.03 -2.97 -7.96
N VAL A 162 -4.40 -2.38 -6.82
CA VAL A 162 -4.07 -0.98 -6.49
C VAL A 162 -2.56 -0.69 -6.50
N LEU A 163 -1.74 -1.66 -6.10
CA LEU A 163 -0.28 -1.53 -6.15
C LEU A 163 0.24 -1.58 -7.59
N THR A 164 -0.28 -2.47 -8.44
CA THR A 164 0.04 -2.48 -9.88
C THR A 164 -0.29 -1.13 -10.51
N SER A 165 -1.46 -0.57 -10.21
CA SER A 165 -1.86 0.77 -10.69
C SER A 165 -0.84 1.82 -10.24
N TYR A 166 -0.53 1.87 -8.94
CA TYR A 166 0.39 2.86 -8.39
C TYR A 166 1.79 2.77 -9.01
N TYR A 167 2.39 1.58 -9.10
CA TYR A 167 3.73 1.41 -9.70
C TYR A 167 3.76 1.77 -11.19
N LYS A 168 2.64 1.61 -11.91
CA LYS A 168 2.54 1.98 -13.33
C LYS A 168 2.21 3.45 -13.56
N SER A 169 1.77 4.17 -12.53
CA SER A 169 1.38 5.57 -12.58
C SER A 169 2.57 6.51 -12.81
N LYS A 170 2.27 7.76 -13.20
CA LYS A 170 3.26 8.83 -13.28
C LYS A 170 3.81 9.22 -11.91
N HIS A 171 3.03 9.06 -10.83
CA HIS A 171 3.46 9.35 -9.46
C HIS A 171 4.62 8.46 -9.03
N PHE A 172 4.65 7.21 -9.50
CA PHE A 172 5.78 6.32 -9.28
C PHE A 172 6.88 6.56 -10.33
N LYS A 173 6.59 6.34 -11.62
CA LYS A 173 7.62 6.34 -12.69
C LYS A 173 8.32 7.68 -12.92
N CYS A 174 7.60 8.78 -12.68
CA CYS A 174 8.11 10.13 -12.89
C CYS A 174 8.34 10.87 -11.55
N ARG A 175 8.51 10.11 -10.46
CA ARG A 175 8.81 10.69 -9.14
C ARG A 175 10.10 11.50 -9.19
N THR A 176 10.08 12.67 -8.55
CA THR A 176 11.29 13.46 -8.36
C THR A 176 12.27 12.69 -7.48
N ARG A 177 13.57 12.87 -7.73
CA ARG A 177 14.59 12.22 -6.89
C ARG A 177 14.40 12.65 -5.44
N ASP A 178 14.30 11.67 -4.56
CA ASP A 178 14.08 11.87 -3.14
C ASP A 178 15.08 11.03 -2.35
N ALA A 179 15.89 11.67 -1.52
CA ALA A 179 17.01 10.99 -0.83
C ALA A 179 16.51 9.90 0.14
N PHE A 180 15.35 10.10 0.77
CA PHE A 180 14.71 9.11 1.65
C PHE A 180 14.13 7.90 0.90
N ASN A 181 13.91 8.02 -0.40
CA ASN A 181 13.32 7.00 -1.27
C ASN A 181 14.26 6.64 -2.43
N ASP A 182 15.57 6.64 -2.19
CA ASP A 182 16.56 6.11 -3.13
C ASP A 182 16.54 4.56 -3.07
N PHE A 183 15.77 3.94 -3.95
CA PHE A 183 15.60 2.48 -3.97
C PHE A 183 16.74 1.76 -4.70
N THR A 184 17.03 0.52 -4.32
CA THR A 184 17.97 -0.34 -5.05
C THR A 184 17.37 -0.86 -6.36
N SER A 185 16.07 -1.17 -6.36
CA SER A 185 15.38 -1.79 -7.50
C SER A 185 15.13 -0.80 -8.64
N PRO A 186 15.61 -1.07 -9.87
CA PRO A 186 15.23 -0.28 -11.04
C PRO A 186 13.75 -0.42 -11.35
N ASP A 187 13.10 0.66 -11.82
CA ASP A 187 11.68 0.66 -12.17
C ASP A 187 11.34 -0.41 -13.21
N GLN A 188 12.22 -0.67 -14.18
CA GLN A 188 12.06 -1.72 -15.19
C GLN A 188 11.95 -3.11 -14.56
N ALA A 189 12.78 -3.41 -13.56
CA ALA A 189 12.73 -4.69 -12.85
C ALA A 189 11.44 -4.83 -12.02
N ILE A 190 10.98 -3.74 -11.40
CA ILE A 190 9.70 -3.69 -10.67
C ILE A 190 8.51 -3.94 -11.61
N LEU A 191 8.58 -3.39 -12.82
CA LEU A 191 7.52 -3.44 -13.82
C LEU A 191 7.59 -4.67 -14.74
N CYS A 192 8.55 -5.56 -14.50
CA CYS A 192 8.66 -6.83 -15.22
C CYS A 192 7.43 -7.70 -14.92
N LYS A 193 6.82 -8.24 -15.99
CA LYS A 193 5.63 -9.10 -15.87
C LYS A 193 5.96 -10.49 -15.35
N ASP A 194 7.17 -10.98 -15.60
CA ASP A 194 7.66 -12.23 -15.05
C ASP A 194 8.13 -12.01 -13.62
N SER A 195 7.37 -12.55 -12.66
CA SER A 195 7.67 -12.38 -11.24
C SER A 195 9.02 -12.98 -10.82
N ASN A 196 9.49 -14.03 -11.49
CA ASN A 196 10.79 -14.63 -11.15
C ASN A 196 11.93 -13.75 -11.64
N GLN A 197 11.82 -13.18 -12.85
CA GLN A 197 12.81 -12.25 -13.37
C GLN A 197 12.82 -10.94 -12.57
N SER A 198 11.63 -10.42 -12.22
CA SER A 198 11.49 -9.27 -11.32
C SER A 198 12.16 -9.52 -9.98
N MET A 199 11.89 -10.66 -9.33
CA MET A 199 12.49 -11.04 -8.05
C MET A 199 14.02 -11.15 -8.16
N TYR A 200 14.51 -11.82 -9.20
CA TYR A 200 15.93 -12.02 -9.42
C TYR A 200 16.67 -10.70 -9.60
N CYS A 201 16.19 -9.82 -10.50
CA CYS A 201 16.83 -8.53 -10.78
C CYS A 201 16.80 -7.59 -9.56
N GLN A 202 15.70 -7.56 -8.81
CA GLN A 202 15.61 -6.72 -7.61
C GLN A 202 16.54 -7.19 -6.49
N LEU A 203 16.60 -8.50 -6.22
CA LEU A 203 17.55 -9.06 -5.25
C LEU A 203 19.00 -8.87 -5.69
N LEU A 204 19.31 -9.06 -6.97
CA LEU A 204 20.64 -8.83 -7.52
C LEU A 204 21.07 -7.37 -7.33
N SER A 205 20.19 -6.41 -7.63
CA SER A 205 20.47 -4.99 -7.36
C SER A 205 20.64 -4.71 -5.86
N GLY A 206 19.80 -5.30 -5.01
CA GLY A 206 19.91 -5.21 -3.56
C GLY A 206 21.26 -5.71 -3.01
N LEU A 207 21.80 -6.78 -3.58
CA LEU A 207 23.11 -7.33 -3.23
C LEU A 207 24.27 -6.46 -3.74
N VAL A 208 24.19 -5.97 -4.98
CA VAL A 208 25.19 -5.04 -5.55
C VAL A 208 25.31 -3.78 -4.68
N HIS A 209 24.19 -3.28 -4.16
CA HIS A 209 24.14 -2.09 -3.32
C HIS A 209 24.22 -2.36 -1.81
N ARG A 210 24.58 -3.57 -1.37
CA ARG A 210 24.38 -4.01 0.02
C ARG A 210 24.93 -3.08 1.11
N HIS A 211 26.09 -2.46 0.90
CA HIS A 211 26.71 -1.54 1.86
C HIS A 211 26.06 -0.15 1.90
N GLN A 212 25.11 0.13 1.02
CA GLN A 212 24.32 1.37 1.01
C GLN A 212 22.93 1.16 1.61
N VAL A 213 22.48 -0.09 1.78
CA VAL A 213 21.11 -0.39 2.21
C VAL A 213 20.92 -0.09 3.70
N LEU A 214 19.98 0.81 4.00
CA LEU A 214 19.59 1.21 5.35
C LEU A 214 18.25 0.62 5.79
N ARG A 215 17.41 0.22 4.83
CA ARG A 215 16.12 -0.42 5.12
C ARG A 215 15.80 -1.52 4.12
N LEU A 216 15.22 -2.60 4.62
CA LEU A 216 14.81 -3.77 3.86
C LEU A 216 13.29 -3.86 3.89
N GLY A 217 12.64 -4.37 2.84
CA GLY A 217 11.20 -4.56 2.95
C GLY A 217 10.50 -5.09 1.71
N ALA A 218 9.21 -5.33 1.91
CA ALA A 218 8.20 -5.53 0.88
C ALA A 218 6.85 -5.17 1.50
N VAL A 219 5.79 -4.98 0.69
CA VAL A 219 4.49 -4.58 1.24
C VAL A 219 3.98 -5.54 2.33
N PHE A 220 4.11 -6.85 2.12
CA PHE A 220 3.70 -7.86 3.10
C PHE A 220 4.89 -8.70 3.57
N ALA A 221 4.86 -9.11 4.85
CA ALA A 221 5.87 -10.01 5.43
C ALA A 221 6.04 -11.29 4.60
N SER A 222 4.93 -11.87 4.13
CA SER A 222 4.94 -13.03 3.24
C SER A 222 5.73 -12.80 1.94
N ALA A 223 5.62 -11.61 1.34
CA ALA A 223 6.34 -11.29 0.12
C ALA A 223 7.85 -11.19 0.37
N PHE A 224 8.26 -10.59 1.50
CA PHE A 224 9.66 -10.49 1.88
C PHE A 224 10.26 -11.86 2.23
N LEU A 225 9.53 -12.71 2.96
CA LEU A 225 9.96 -14.09 3.26
C LEU A 225 10.13 -14.94 1.99
N ARG A 226 9.25 -14.78 0.99
CA ARG A 226 9.44 -15.42 -0.31
C ARG A 226 10.73 -14.96 -1.00
N ALA A 227 11.09 -13.68 -0.87
CA ALA A 227 12.34 -13.17 -1.43
C ALA A 227 13.56 -13.77 -0.73
N ILE A 228 13.51 -13.92 0.60
CA ILE A 228 14.56 -14.63 1.36
C ILE A 228 14.68 -16.08 0.89
N SER A 229 13.57 -16.81 0.74
CA SER A 229 13.60 -18.19 0.24
C SER A 229 14.05 -18.28 -1.23
N PHE A 230 13.75 -17.27 -2.05
CA PHE A 230 14.26 -17.18 -3.42
C PHE A 230 15.78 -16.99 -3.41
N LEU A 231 16.28 -16.10 -2.56
CA LEU A 231 17.71 -15.86 -2.40
C LEU A 231 18.44 -17.14 -1.92
N GLU A 232 17.89 -17.84 -0.94
CA GLU A 232 18.43 -19.13 -0.44
C GLU A 232 18.64 -20.17 -1.54
N ARG A 233 17.74 -20.21 -2.52
CA ARG A 233 17.81 -21.16 -3.64
C ARG A 233 18.66 -20.69 -4.81
N ASN A 234 18.96 -19.39 -4.90
CA ASN A 234 19.55 -18.79 -6.10
C ASN A 234 20.81 -17.96 -5.83
N TRP A 235 21.29 -17.86 -4.59
CA TRP A 235 22.44 -17.01 -4.24
C TRP A 235 23.69 -17.34 -5.07
N GLY A 236 23.93 -18.60 -5.43
CA GLY A 236 25.08 -18.98 -6.25
C GLY A 236 25.03 -18.39 -7.67
N ARG A 237 23.82 -18.30 -8.24
CA ARG A 237 23.61 -17.64 -9.55
C ARG A 237 23.81 -16.14 -9.44
N LEU A 238 23.23 -15.53 -8.41
CA LEU A 238 23.38 -14.10 -8.13
C LEU A 238 24.86 -13.72 -7.90
N CYS A 239 25.62 -14.52 -7.16
CA CYS A 239 27.06 -14.31 -6.95
C CYS A 239 27.83 -14.43 -8.26
N ASN A 240 27.50 -15.40 -9.12
CA ASN A 240 28.14 -15.53 -10.42
C ASN A 240 27.91 -14.33 -11.33
N ASP A 241 26.71 -13.76 -11.32
CA ASP A 241 26.40 -12.55 -12.10
C ASP A 241 27.20 -11.35 -11.60
N ILE A 242 27.28 -11.15 -10.27
CA ILE A 242 28.12 -10.10 -9.65
C ILE A 242 29.59 -10.31 -10.00
N ARG A 243 30.08 -11.56 -9.88
CA ARG A 243 31.47 -11.93 -10.14
C ARG A 243 31.89 -11.63 -11.57
N ARG A 244 31.01 -11.92 -12.53
CA ARG A 244 31.26 -11.72 -13.96
C ARG A 244 30.89 -10.33 -14.47
N GLY A 245 30.07 -9.59 -13.73
CA GLY A 245 29.48 -8.34 -14.22
C GLY A 245 28.55 -8.56 -15.41
N ASP A 246 27.89 -9.71 -15.50
CA ASP A 246 27.03 -10.09 -16.61
C ASP A 246 25.79 -10.80 -16.07
N LEU A 247 24.62 -10.50 -16.64
CA LEU A 247 23.35 -10.98 -16.13
C LEU A 247 23.03 -12.37 -16.69
N ASP A 248 22.59 -13.27 -15.84
CA ASP A 248 22.17 -14.64 -16.19
C ASP A 248 21.28 -14.65 -17.45
N PRO A 249 21.59 -15.48 -18.47
CA PRO A 249 20.87 -15.48 -19.74
C PRO A 249 19.43 -15.99 -19.65
N THR A 250 19.03 -16.61 -18.53
CA THR A 250 17.63 -16.98 -18.27
C THR A 250 16.74 -15.77 -18.00
N ILE A 251 17.33 -14.61 -17.67
CA ILE A 251 16.62 -13.33 -17.62
C ILE A 251 16.43 -12.84 -19.05
N THR A 252 15.27 -13.14 -19.62
CA THR A 252 14.95 -12.88 -21.03
C THR A 252 14.24 -11.56 -21.27
N ASP A 253 13.68 -10.93 -20.23
CA ASP A 253 12.97 -9.65 -20.34
C ASP A 253 13.94 -8.52 -20.76
N PRO A 254 13.71 -7.88 -21.93
CA PRO A 254 14.66 -6.91 -22.47
C PRO A 254 14.88 -5.68 -21.58
N GLU A 255 13.83 -5.21 -20.90
CA GLU A 255 13.89 -4.05 -20.01
C GLU A 255 14.69 -4.38 -18.74
N CYS A 256 14.53 -5.58 -18.19
CA CYS A 256 15.37 -6.10 -17.10
C CYS A 256 16.84 -6.21 -17.53
N ARG A 257 17.12 -6.79 -18.71
CA ARG A 257 18.51 -6.89 -19.19
C ARG A 257 19.14 -5.51 -19.36
N SER A 258 18.39 -4.58 -19.95
CA SER A 258 18.80 -3.19 -20.15
C SER A 258 19.12 -2.50 -18.82
N CYS A 259 18.19 -2.49 -17.86
CA CYS A 259 18.41 -1.80 -16.58
C CYS A 259 19.53 -2.46 -15.75
N MET A 260 19.64 -3.79 -15.77
CA MET A 260 20.66 -4.49 -15.00
C MET A 260 22.07 -4.32 -15.58
N SER A 261 22.22 -4.02 -16.87
CA SER A 261 23.53 -3.64 -17.43
C SER A 261 24.10 -2.36 -16.79
N MET A 262 23.23 -1.48 -16.30
CA MET A 262 23.63 -0.26 -15.58
C MET A 262 23.91 -0.50 -14.10
N VAL A 263 23.45 -1.63 -13.55
CA VAL A 263 23.72 -2.05 -12.17
C VAL A 263 25.01 -2.89 -12.11
N LEU A 264 25.18 -3.82 -13.04
CA LEU A 264 26.35 -4.69 -13.19
C LEU A 264 27.41 -4.02 -14.07
N THR A 265 27.85 -2.81 -13.73
CA THR A 265 28.74 -2.01 -14.59
C THR A 265 30.11 -2.64 -14.82
N SER A 266 30.58 -3.47 -13.89
CA SER A 266 31.88 -4.12 -13.95
C SER A 266 31.89 -5.42 -13.12
N PRO A 267 32.70 -6.42 -13.48
CA PRO A 267 32.93 -7.61 -12.67
C PRO A 267 33.37 -7.24 -11.24
N ASN A 268 32.77 -7.88 -10.23
CA ASN A 268 33.11 -7.65 -8.82
C ASN A 268 33.28 -8.98 -8.05
N PRO A 269 34.39 -9.70 -8.25
CA PRO A 269 34.63 -10.98 -7.60
C PRO A 269 34.70 -10.86 -6.07
N CYS A 270 35.28 -9.78 -5.53
CA CYS A 270 35.38 -9.60 -4.07
C CYS A 270 34.01 -9.52 -3.40
N LEU A 271 33.06 -8.79 -3.99
CA LEU A 271 31.69 -8.71 -3.47
C LEU A 271 30.97 -10.06 -3.58
N ALA A 272 31.17 -10.77 -4.70
CA ALA A 272 30.58 -12.09 -4.88
C ALA A 272 31.09 -13.10 -3.85
N ASP A 273 32.41 -13.10 -3.57
CA ASP A 273 33.03 -13.98 -2.60
C ASP A 273 32.53 -13.67 -1.17
N GLU A 274 32.37 -12.40 -0.81
CA GLU A 274 31.80 -12.00 0.49
C GLU A 274 30.35 -12.49 0.66
N ILE A 275 29.51 -12.32 -0.37
CA ILE A 275 28.11 -12.78 -0.32
C ILE A 275 28.05 -14.31 -0.29
N GLU A 276 28.91 -14.98 -1.04
CA GLU A 276 29.01 -16.44 -1.08
C GLU A 276 29.43 -17.00 0.28
N GLU A 277 30.42 -16.42 0.95
CA GLU A 277 30.83 -16.80 2.31
C GLU A 277 29.66 -16.69 3.30
N ILE A 278 28.89 -15.61 3.21
CA ILE A 278 27.70 -15.38 4.05
C ILE A 278 26.60 -16.42 3.76
N CYS A 279 26.26 -16.63 2.48
CA CYS A 279 25.15 -17.49 2.07
C CYS A 279 25.45 -18.99 2.20
N ALA A 280 26.72 -19.39 2.14
CA ALA A 280 27.17 -20.77 2.28
C ALA A 280 27.04 -21.30 3.72
N ASN A 281 26.74 -20.43 4.70
CA ASN A 281 26.50 -20.86 6.07
C ASN A 281 25.26 -21.79 6.14
N PRO A 282 25.35 -22.96 6.80
CA PRO A 282 24.22 -23.87 6.94
C PRO A 282 23.05 -23.26 7.73
N SER A 283 23.28 -22.26 8.58
CA SER A 283 22.23 -21.54 9.28
C SER A 283 22.05 -20.14 8.70
N TRP A 284 20.80 -19.83 8.33
CA TRP A 284 20.38 -18.52 7.85
C TRP A 284 19.84 -17.61 8.97
N LYS A 285 20.05 -17.98 10.24
CA LYS A 285 19.70 -17.11 11.36
C LYS A 285 20.52 -15.82 11.28
N GLY A 286 19.86 -14.66 11.34
CA GLY A 286 20.53 -13.35 11.24
C GLY A 286 21.07 -13.00 9.85
N ILE A 287 20.79 -13.79 8.81
CA ILE A 287 21.31 -13.60 7.45
C ILE A 287 21.10 -12.18 6.91
N LEU A 288 19.99 -11.53 7.25
CA LEU A 288 19.68 -10.18 6.78
C LEU A 288 20.69 -9.16 7.30
N CYS A 289 21.14 -9.31 8.55
CA CYS A 289 22.13 -8.44 9.18
C CYS A 289 23.53 -8.68 8.60
N HIS A 290 23.82 -9.91 8.13
CA HIS A 290 25.08 -10.21 7.48
C HIS A 290 25.10 -9.72 6.03
N LEU A 291 24.02 -9.94 5.27
CA LEU A 291 23.92 -9.50 3.89
C LEU A 291 23.75 -7.98 3.77
N TRP A 292 23.04 -7.33 4.68
CA TRP A 292 22.84 -5.88 4.66
C TRP A 292 23.26 -5.27 6.00
N PRO A 293 24.57 -5.09 6.23
CA PRO A 293 25.12 -4.79 7.57
C PRO A 293 24.77 -3.40 8.11
N ARG A 294 24.25 -2.50 7.25
CA ARG A 294 23.76 -1.18 7.66
C ARG A 294 22.24 -1.10 7.73
N ALA A 295 21.52 -2.20 7.50
CA ALA A 295 20.08 -2.21 7.64
C ALA A 295 19.68 -1.85 9.07
N THR A 296 18.69 -0.98 9.20
CA THR A 296 18.22 -0.44 10.48
C THR A 296 16.85 -0.98 10.88
N TYR A 297 16.03 -1.42 9.91
CA TYR A 297 14.73 -2.04 10.14
C TYR A 297 14.23 -2.83 8.92
N ILE A 298 13.19 -3.63 9.14
CA ILE A 298 12.42 -4.33 8.11
C ILE A 298 11.06 -3.66 7.97
N GLU A 299 10.76 -3.13 6.80
CA GLU A 299 9.46 -2.54 6.44
C GLU A 299 8.55 -3.61 5.82
N ALA A 300 7.49 -3.98 6.54
CA ALA A 300 6.48 -4.90 6.04
C ALA A 300 5.20 -4.82 6.89
N VAL A 301 4.05 -5.10 6.29
CA VAL A 301 2.83 -5.40 7.06
C VAL A 301 3.05 -6.71 7.81
N VAL A 302 3.05 -6.61 9.14
CA VAL A 302 3.12 -7.70 10.13
C VAL A 302 1.91 -7.69 11.08
N THR A 303 0.91 -6.84 10.83
CA THR A 303 -0.37 -6.84 11.56
C THR A 303 -1.39 -7.79 10.95
N GLY A 304 -2.48 -8.06 11.68
CA GLY A 304 -3.56 -8.94 11.22
C GLY A 304 -3.05 -10.34 10.91
N SER A 305 -3.46 -10.91 9.77
CA SER A 305 -3.03 -12.26 9.36
C SER A 305 -1.53 -12.37 9.05
N MET A 306 -0.81 -11.25 8.87
CA MET A 306 0.64 -11.28 8.66
C MET A 306 1.44 -11.47 9.95
N ALA A 307 0.82 -11.32 11.14
CA ALA A 307 1.50 -11.49 12.42
C ALA A 307 2.11 -12.89 12.61
N GLN A 308 1.55 -13.92 11.97
CA GLN A 308 2.10 -15.27 11.96
C GLN A 308 3.53 -15.37 11.40
N TYR A 309 3.98 -14.37 10.63
CA TYR A 309 5.30 -14.34 10.01
C TYR A 309 6.36 -13.63 10.85
N ILE A 310 5.99 -13.00 11.97
CA ILE A 310 6.92 -12.31 12.87
C ILE A 310 8.07 -13.24 13.32
N PRO A 311 7.83 -14.47 13.81
CA PRO A 311 8.93 -15.34 14.27
C PRO A 311 9.94 -15.68 13.16
N ALA A 312 9.48 -15.80 11.91
CA ALA A 312 10.36 -16.08 10.78
C ALA A 312 11.23 -14.85 10.43
N LEU A 313 10.66 -13.64 10.46
CA LEU A 313 11.42 -12.41 10.24
C LEU A 313 12.45 -12.19 11.35
N GLU A 314 12.07 -12.43 12.60
CA GLU A 314 12.98 -12.38 13.76
C GLU A 314 14.10 -13.42 13.65
N TYR A 315 13.82 -14.62 13.14
CA TYR A 315 14.86 -15.61 12.87
C TYR A 315 15.89 -15.08 11.86
N TYR A 316 15.45 -14.54 10.72
CA TYR A 316 16.34 -14.04 9.68
C TYR A 316 17.06 -12.72 10.04
N SER A 317 16.53 -11.95 11.00
CA SER A 317 17.17 -10.74 11.53
C SER A 317 17.92 -10.96 12.86
N GLU A 318 17.80 -12.15 13.46
CA GLU A 318 18.21 -12.43 14.84
C GLU A 318 17.57 -11.45 15.86
N GLY A 319 16.37 -10.95 15.56
CA GLY A 319 15.68 -9.94 16.37
C GLY A 319 16.40 -8.58 16.44
N LYS A 320 17.45 -8.37 15.64
CA LYS A 320 18.25 -7.13 15.64
C LYS A 320 17.61 -6.01 14.83
N LEU A 321 16.74 -6.36 13.87
CA LEU A 321 16.03 -5.40 13.04
C LEU A 321 14.58 -5.27 13.52
N PRO A 322 14.13 -4.09 13.97
CA PRO A 322 12.72 -3.85 14.29
C PRO A 322 11.84 -4.03 13.04
N LEU A 323 10.62 -4.52 13.26
CA LEU A 323 9.62 -4.73 12.21
C LEU A 323 8.68 -3.52 12.16
N VAL A 324 8.64 -2.83 11.03
CA VAL A 324 7.95 -1.55 10.88
C VAL A 324 6.74 -1.71 9.95
N CYS A 325 5.54 -1.49 10.52
CA CYS A 325 4.29 -1.33 9.78
C CYS A 325 4.00 0.16 9.58
N THR A 326 4.09 0.66 8.35
CA THR A 326 4.02 2.10 8.07
C THR A 326 2.60 2.64 7.85
N MET A 327 1.70 1.83 7.28
CA MET A 327 0.41 2.33 6.79
C MET A 327 -0.68 1.26 6.75
N TYR A 328 -1.94 1.73 6.72
CA TYR A 328 -3.14 0.93 6.55
C TYR A 328 -3.95 1.43 5.35
N ALA A 329 -4.21 0.55 4.39
CA ALA A 329 -4.84 0.87 3.11
C ALA A 329 -5.49 -0.36 2.47
N SER A 330 -6.36 -0.11 1.49
CA SER A 330 -7.05 -1.11 0.68
C SER A 330 -7.18 -0.65 -0.79
N SER A 331 -7.89 -1.44 -1.59
CA SER A 331 -8.20 -1.08 -2.98
C SER A 331 -9.26 0.02 -3.05
N GLU A 332 -10.25 0.03 -2.15
CA GLU A 332 -11.29 1.06 -2.10
C GLU A 332 -10.80 2.39 -1.53
N CYS A 333 -9.89 2.39 -0.55
CA CYS A 333 -9.35 3.63 0.00
C CYS A 333 -8.00 3.43 0.72
N TYR A 334 -7.18 4.48 0.76
CA TYR A 334 -6.03 4.52 1.67
C TYR A 334 -6.46 5.21 2.96
N PHE A 335 -6.21 4.57 4.10
CA PHE A 335 -6.88 4.96 5.33
C PHE A 335 -6.00 5.81 6.24
N GLY A 336 -4.79 5.34 6.55
CA GLY A 336 -3.99 5.96 7.60
C GLY A 336 -2.54 5.49 7.68
N VAL A 337 -1.82 6.08 8.63
CA VAL A 337 -0.38 5.85 8.86
C VAL A 337 -0.11 5.48 10.32
N ASN A 338 0.97 4.74 10.56
CA ASN A 338 1.48 4.49 11.91
C ASN A 338 2.37 5.65 12.36
N LEU A 339 1.92 6.42 13.35
CA LEU A 339 2.67 7.55 13.90
C LEU A 339 3.80 7.13 14.87
N LYS A 340 3.83 5.85 15.29
CA LYS A 340 4.85 5.24 16.15
C LYS A 340 5.45 4.00 15.47
N PRO A 341 6.20 4.17 14.37
CA PRO A 341 6.66 3.06 13.54
C PRO A 341 7.58 2.04 14.23
N LEU A 342 8.23 2.41 15.34
CA LEU A 342 9.12 1.53 16.12
C LEU A 342 8.44 0.88 17.34
N CYS A 343 7.10 0.96 17.46
CA CYS A 343 6.38 0.21 18.50
C CYS A 343 6.52 -1.31 18.29
N ASP A 344 6.21 -2.08 19.34
CA ASP A 344 6.13 -3.53 19.23
C ASP A 344 5.09 -3.92 18.15
N PRO A 345 5.34 -4.94 17.31
CA PRO A 345 4.38 -5.39 16.30
C PRO A 345 2.97 -5.69 16.85
N ALA A 346 2.83 -6.08 18.11
CA ALA A 346 1.55 -6.32 18.78
C ALA A 346 0.82 -5.02 19.19
N GLU A 347 1.51 -3.89 19.26
CA GLU A 347 0.99 -2.58 19.68
C GLU A 347 0.78 -1.60 18.51
N VAL A 348 0.96 -2.07 17.27
CA VAL A 348 0.79 -1.23 16.08
C VAL A 348 -0.62 -0.65 16.02
N ALA A 349 -0.70 0.68 15.98
CA ALA A 349 -1.93 1.43 15.79
C ALA A 349 -1.80 2.36 14.57
N PHE A 350 -2.83 2.38 13.73
CA PHE A 350 -2.90 3.27 12.58
C PHE A 350 -3.80 4.45 12.89
N THR A 351 -3.28 5.66 12.66
CA THR A 351 -4.07 6.89 12.73
C THR A 351 -4.71 7.13 11.36
N LEU A 352 -6.03 7.03 11.31
CA LEU A 352 -6.81 7.35 10.11
C LEU A 352 -6.65 8.83 9.78
N LEU A 353 -6.44 9.12 8.49
CA LEU A 353 -6.19 10.47 8.00
C LEU A 353 -7.53 11.09 7.55
N PRO A 354 -8.09 12.08 8.28
CA PRO A 354 -9.46 12.56 8.07
C PRO A 354 -9.76 13.15 6.68
N ASN A 355 -8.74 13.41 5.86
CA ASN A 355 -8.89 13.96 4.51
C ASN A 355 -8.98 12.89 3.39
N MET A 356 -8.89 11.60 3.73
CA MET A 356 -8.79 10.54 2.73
C MET A 356 -10.15 10.12 2.15
N CYS A 357 -11.13 9.95 3.03
CA CYS A 357 -12.54 9.68 2.74
C CYS A 357 -13.36 10.08 3.98
N TYR A 358 -14.68 9.98 3.92
CA TYR A 358 -15.51 10.12 5.12
C TYR A 358 -15.63 8.76 5.82
N PHE A 359 -15.31 8.72 7.11
CA PHE A 359 -15.20 7.53 7.95
C PHE A 359 -16.35 7.45 8.95
N GLU A 360 -16.99 6.29 8.96
CA GLU A 360 -18.00 5.91 9.94
C GLU A 360 -17.68 4.53 10.49
N PHE A 361 -18.30 4.21 11.63
CA PHE A 361 -17.97 3.02 12.39
C PHE A 361 -19.23 2.35 12.90
N ILE A 362 -19.33 1.06 12.67
CA ILE A 362 -20.41 0.25 13.23
C ILE A 362 -19.88 -0.43 14.48
N HIS A 363 -20.49 -0.15 15.65
CA HIS A 363 -20.02 -0.70 16.92
C HIS A 363 -20.23 -2.22 16.97
N LEU A 364 -19.14 -2.95 17.16
CA LEU A 364 -19.13 -4.38 17.41
C LEU A 364 -19.15 -4.62 18.93
N GLY A 365 -19.66 -5.77 19.36
CA GLY A 365 -19.73 -6.12 20.78
C GLY A 365 -18.36 -6.29 21.41
N ASP A 366 -18.35 -6.49 22.72
CA ASP A 366 -17.11 -6.54 23.52
C ASP A 366 -16.10 -7.62 23.05
N ASN A 367 -16.56 -8.61 22.28
CA ASN A 367 -15.74 -9.69 21.73
C ASN A 367 -15.32 -9.46 20.26
N GLY A 368 -15.59 -8.28 19.69
CA GLY A 368 -15.37 -7.99 18.27
C GLY A 368 -16.33 -8.71 17.32
N THR A 369 -17.40 -9.30 17.85
CA THR A 369 -18.51 -9.89 17.07
C THR A 369 -19.69 -8.92 17.04
N TRP A 370 -20.53 -9.01 16.01
CA TRP A 370 -21.76 -8.23 15.95
C TRP A 370 -22.61 -8.37 17.22
N LEU A 371 -23.09 -7.24 17.77
CA LEU A 371 -23.94 -7.21 18.98
C LEU A 371 -25.33 -7.82 18.76
N VAL A 372 -25.73 -7.95 17.50
CA VAL A 372 -27.01 -8.48 17.08
C VAL A 372 -26.68 -9.56 16.06
N ASP A 373 -27.36 -10.70 16.10
CA ASP A 373 -27.45 -11.62 14.96
C ASP A 373 -28.18 -10.88 13.83
N ILE A 374 -27.49 -9.92 13.20
CA ILE A 374 -27.92 -9.32 11.96
C ILE A 374 -27.81 -10.45 10.95
N ASP A 375 -28.95 -11.05 10.58
CA ASP A 375 -29.02 -11.92 9.42
C ASP A 375 -28.27 -11.21 8.28
N GLU A 376 -27.51 -11.91 7.43
CA GLU A 376 -26.69 -11.26 6.37
C GLU A 376 -27.49 -10.32 5.44
N GLU A 377 -28.83 -10.34 5.52
CA GLU A 377 -29.79 -9.52 4.81
C GLU A 377 -30.27 -8.25 5.56
N GLU A 378 -30.07 -8.13 6.88
CA GLU A 378 -30.61 -7.01 7.67
C GLU A 378 -29.65 -5.80 7.64
N ARG A 379 -30.13 -4.64 7.16
CA ARG A 379 -29.30 -3.44 6.99
C ARG A 379 -29.04 -2.76 8.33
N VAL A 380 -27.80 -2.33 8.55
CA VAL A 380 -27.43 -1.53 9.72
C VAL A 380 -28.12 -0.16 9.62
N PRO A 381 -28.96 0.21 10.60
CA PRO A 381 -29.57 1.53 10.66
C PRO A 381 -28.51 2.63 10.78
N ASN A 382 -28.69 3.72 10.04
CA ASN A 382 -27.70 4.82 10.00
C ASN A 382 -27.51 5.51 11.35
N ASP A 383 -28.52 5.52 12.22
CA ASP A 383 -28.44 6.07 13.58
C ASP A 383 -27.52 5.28 14.52
N LYS A 384 -27.09 4.08 14.11
CA LYS A 384 -26.08 3.27 14.83
C LYS A 384 -24.65 3.54 14.38
N LEU A 385 -24.43 4.38 13.36
CA LEU A 385 -23.10 4.76 12.92
C LEU A 385 -22.46 5.73 13.91
N VAL A 386 -21.18 5.49 14.19
CA VAL A 386 -20.36 6.34 15.03
C VAL A 386 -19.39 7.10 14.13
N LYS A 387 -19.29 8.43 14.30
CA LYS A 387 -18.32 9.27 13.59
C LYS A 387 -16.89 8.97 14.02
N LEU A 388 -15.91 9.28 13.17
CA LEU A 388 -14.48 9.15 13.45
C LEU A 388 -14.04 9.69 14.82
N VAL A 389 -14.49 10.88 15.21
CA VAL A 389 -14.09 11.52 16.47
C VAL A 389 -14.86 11.01 17.70
N ASN A 390 -15.90 10.20 17.50
CA ASN A 390 -16.81 9.74 18.55
C ASN A 390 -16.61 8.26 18.93
N VAL A 391 -15.63 7.59 18.32
CA VAL A 391 -15.24 6.23 18.70
C VAL A 391 -14.73 6.18 20.14
N ARG A 392 -14.94 5.04 20.81
CA ARG A 392 -14.55 4.84 22.21
C ARG A 392 -13.32 3.97 22.32
N LEU A 393 -12.39 4.39 23.20
CA LEU A 393 -11.20 3.61 23.50
C LEU A 393 -11.59 2.24 24.07
N GLY A 394 -10.99 1.18 23.53
CA GLY A 394 -11.24 -0.21 23.95
C GLY A 394 -12.47 -0.87 23.30
N SER A 395 -13.22 -0.15 22.47
CA SER A 395 -14.35 -0.70 21.70
C SER A 395 -13.89 -1.24 20.34
N TYR A 396 -14.64 -2.21 19.81
CA TYR A 396 -14.43 -2.78 18.48
C TYR A 396 -15.42 -2.18 17.49
N TYR A 397 -14.97 -1.95 16.26
CA TYR A 397 -15.80 -1.36 15.21
C TYR A 397 -15.52 -2.00 13.85
N GLU A 398 -16.56 -2.09 13.02
CA GLU A 398 -16.41 -2.29 11.59
C GLU A 398 -16.30 -0.94 10.89
N LEU A 399 -15.33 -0.81 9.98
CA LEU A 399 -15.05 0.42 9.24
C LEU A 399 -16.03 0.58 8.08
N VAL A 400 -16.70 1.74 8.02
CA VAL A 400 -17.54 2.18 6.90
C VAL A 400 -16.89 3.39 6.26
N VAL A 401 -16.85 3.41 4.93
CA VAL A 401 -16.23 4.51 4.18
C VAL A 401 -17.17 5.03 3.10
N THR A 402 -17.18 6.36 2.94
CA THR A 402 -17.77 7.05 1.80
C THR A 402 -16.65 7.73 1.01
N THR A 403 -16.47 7.34 -0.26
CA THR A 403 -15.37 7.75 -1.13
C THR A 403 -15.78 8.80 -2.17
N PHE A 404 -14.79 9.38 -2.86
CA PHE A 404 -15.02 10.31 -3.97
C PHE A 404 -15.41 9.59 -5.29
N ALA A 405 -14.86 8.40 -5.50
CA ALA A 405 -15.17 7.52 -6.62
C ALA A 405 -16.44 6.71 -6.41
#